data_AF-A0A8J7TJG4-F1
#
_entry.id   AF-A0A8J7TJG4-F1
#
_cell.length_a   1.000
_cell.length_b   1.000
_cell.length_c   1.000
_cell.angle_alpha   90.00
_cell.angle_beta   90.00
_cell.angle_gamma   90.00
#
_symmetry.space_group_name_H-M   'P 1'
#
loop_
_entity.id
_entity.type
_entity.pdbx_description
1 polymer ?
#
loop_
_entity_poly.entity_id
_entity_poly.type
_entity_poly.pdbx_seq_one_letter_code
_entity_poly.pdbx_strand_id
1 'polypeptide(L)'
;MDCSVFVIPFAGIGLGVLVREYASLSHLNKIYFGFPGEILMRMLKLVILPLIISSMITGVAALDSEVSGRIGLRAVIYYFSTTIIAVILGIVLVMTIKPGVSQSAEDIDRTGSTPEVTTVDAMLDLLRNMFPENLVQACFQQYKTKRSELKPSNKPEQNTTAVPPVTTVMATTLQENITKDYTIVGLYSDGINVLGLIVFCLVFGLVIGQMGERGRILVEFFDALNEATMKIVQVVMCYMPIGIMFLIAAKIIEVDDWDIFRKLGLYMVTVLSGLAIHAIVCLPLLYFIIVRKNPFTFALGMAQALVTALMISSSSATLPVTFRCAEENNGIDKRITRFVLPVGATINMDGTALYEAVAAIFIAQLNNYALDVGQIVTISITATAASIGAAGVPQAGLVTMVIVLTAVGLPANDVTLIIAVDWLLDRFRTMINVLGDAFGAGIVQKLSKKELERMDLTSDVDMVNPFALETTMDEEECEKKSYVNGGFTIDKSDSISYTQTSQF
;
A
#
# COMPACT_ATOMS: atom_id res chain seq x y z
N MET A 1 13.76 -20.20 9.44
CA MET A 1 12.61 -20.34 10.38
C MET A 1 13.05 -19.54 11.59
N ASP A 2 12.82 -18.22 11.55
CA ASP A 2 13.70 -17.29 12.26
C ASP A 2 13.03 -16.76 13.53
N CYS A 3 13.31 -17.41 14.65
CA CYS A 3 12.98 -16.90 15.99
C CYS A 3 13.53 -15.48 16.25
N SER A 4 14.51 -15.04 15.46
CA SER A 4 15.12 -13.71 15.47
C SER A 4 14.07 -12.59 15.42
N VAL A 5 13.02 -12.74 14.60
CA VAL A 5 12.10 -11.64 14.30
C VAL A 5 11.15 -11.31 15.47
N PHE A 6 10.97 -12.21 16.43
CA PHE A 6 10.23 -11.91 17.67
C PHE A 6 11.15 -11.44 18.79
N VAL A 7 12.40 -11.89 18.83
CA VAL A 7 13.34 -11.57 19.92
C VAL A 7 13.92 -10.16 19.76
N ILE A 8 14.22 -9.75 18.53
CA ILE A 8 14.91 -8.49 18.21
C ILE A 8 14.16 -7.24 18.68
N PRO A 9 12.83 -7.12 18.49
CA PRO A 9 12.10 -5.94 18.96
C PRO A 9 12.12 -5.82 20.48
N PHE A 10 11.96 -6.93 21.22
CA PHE A 10 12.10 -6.91 22.68
C PHE A 10 13.52 -6.56 23.12
N ALA A 11 14.54 -7.03 22.39
CA ALA A 11 15.93 -6.63 22.63
C ALA A 11 16.14 -5.12 22.37
N GLY A 12 15.52 -4.56 21.32
CA GLY A 12 15.52 -3.12 21.06
C GLY A 12 14.83 -2.31 22.15
N ILE A 13 13.69 -2.80 22.67
CA ILE A 13 13.01 -2.19 23.81
C ILE A 13 13.92 -2.19 25.05
N GLY A 14 14.47 -3.35 25.39
CA GLY A 14 15.37 -3.50 26.54
C GLY A 14 16.61 -2.60 26.42
N LEU A 15 17.23 -2.56 25.23
CA LEU A 15 18.37 -1.70 24.96
C LEU A 15 18.01 -0.21 25.10
N GLY A 16 16.87 0.23 24.56
CA GLY A 16 16.40 1.61 24.67
C GLY A 16 16.15 2.04 26.11
N VAL A 17 15.49 1.19 26.91
CA VAL A 17 15.24 1.46 28.34
C VAL A 17 16.55 1.52 29.12
N LEU A 18 17.46 0.56 28.90
CA LEU A 18 18.75 0.52 29.59
C LEU A 18 19.60 1.75 29.26
N VAL A 19 19.69 2.14 27.98
CA VAL A 19 20.43 3.34 27.59
C VAL A 19 19.78 4.59 28.18
N ARG A 20 18.45 4.68 28.21
CA ARG A 20 17.73 5.80 28.81
C ARG A 20 17.98 5.94 30.32
N GLU A 21 18.04 4.82 31.05
CA GLU A 21 18.19 4.80 32.50
C GLU A 21 19.65 5.02 32.95
N TYR A 22 20.61 4.46 32.22
CA TYR A 22 22.02 4.48 32.60
C TYR A 22 22.88 5.52 31.86
N ALA A 23 22.42 6.09 30.75
CA ALA A 23 23.20 7.04 29.95
C ALA A 23 22.41 8.29 29.55
N SER A 24 22.82 9.47 30.05
CA SER A 24 22.32 10.75 29.57
C SER A 24 23.01 11.14 28.26
N LEU A 25 22.47 10.69 27.12
CA LEU A 25 23.01 11.02 25.80
C LEU A 25 22.63 12.46 25.39
N SER A 26 23.63 13.19 24.88
CA SER A 26 23.40 14.45 24.14
C SER A 26 22.56 14.21 22.88
N HIS A 27 21.83 15.22 22.40
CA HIS A 27 21.01 15.15 21.18
C HIS A 27 21.77 14.59 19.97
N LEU A 28 23.02 15.02 19.77
CA LEU A 28 23.87 14.52 18.68
C LEU A 28 24.14 13.01 18.80
N ASN A 29 24.41 12.53 20.02
CA ASN A 29 24.67 11.12 20.26
C ASN A 29 23.41 10.25 20.12
N LYS A 30 22.23 10.80 20.42
CA LYS A 30 20.95 10.12 20.14
C LYS A 30 20.77 9.89 18.63
N ILE A 31 21.10 10.88 17.80
CA ILE A 31 21.07 10.73 16.33
C ILE A 31 22.06 9.65 15.87
N TYR A 32 23.30 9.68 16.35
CA TYR A 32 24.29 8.66 15.98
C TYR A 32 23.91 7.25 16.44
N PHE A 33 23.27 7.13 17.60
CA PHE A 33 22.75 5.86 18.09
C PHE A 33 21.64 5.29 17.19
N GLY A 34 20.76 6.16 16.66
CA GLY A 34 19.68 5.77 15.75
C GLY A 34 20.11 5.51 14.30
N PHE A 35 21.37 5.74 13.94
CA PHE A 35 21.86 5.68 12.56
C PHE A 35 21.59 4.35 11.83
N PRO A 36 21.77 3.16 12.45
CA PRO A 36 21.41 1.90 11.78
C PRO A 36 19.92 1.81 11.42
N GLY A 37 19.05 2.39 12.25
CA GLY A 37 17.62 2.53 11.95
C GLY A 37 17.37 3.48 10.77
N GLU A 38 18.09 4.59 10.69
CA GLU A 38 17.99 5.53 9.56
C GLU A 38 18.40 4.87 8.23
N ILE A 39 19.48 4.09 8.22
CA ILE A 39 19.93 3.35 7.03
C ILE A 39 18.85 2.37 6.54
N LEU A 40 18.20 1.64 7.46
CA LEU A 40 17.08 0.78 7.11
C LEU A 40 15.96 1.58 6.42
N MET A 41 15.59 2.73 6.97
CA MET A 41 14.55 3.59 6.38
C MET A 41 14.93 4.09 4.98
N ARG A 42 16.19 4.41 4.74
CA ARG A 42 16.68 4.81 3.40
C ARG A 42 16.67 3.65 2.41
N MET A 43 17.07 2.46 2.85
CA MET A 43 17.02 1.23 2.03
C MET A 43 15.59 0.88 1.63
N LEU A 44 14.64 0.95 2.56
CA LEU A 44 13.22 0.76 2.26
C LEU A 44 12.74 1.84 1.27
N LYS A 45 13.10 3.11 1.49
CA LYS A 45 12.72 4.22 0.61
C LYS A 45 13.20 4.05 -0.84
N LEU A 46 14.39 3.49 -1.02
CA LEU A 46 14.99 3.24 -2.33
C LEU A 46 14.18 2.24 -3.16
N VAL A 47 13.64 1.20 -2.51
CA VAL A 47 13.03 0.06 -3.20
C VAL A 47 11.57 0.31 -3.60
N ILE A 48 10.89 1.28 -2.97
CA ILE A 48 9.48 1.60 -3.23
C ILE A 48 9.22 1.93 -4.69
N LEU A 49 9.95 2.89 -5.26
CA LEU A 49 9.68 3.43 -6.58
C LEU A 49 9.71 2.35 -7.68
N PRO A 50 10.79 1.55 -7.84
CA PRO A 50 10.82 0.50 -8.85
C PRO A 50 9.78 -0.59 -8.57
N LEU A 51 9.50 -0.88 -7.30
CA LEU A 51 8.53 -1.90 -6.91
C LEU A 51 7.09 -1.50 -7.26
N ILE A 52 6.66 -0.28 -6.91
CA ILE A 52 5.32 0.22 -7.25
C ILE A 52 5.11 0.20 -8.76
N ILE A 53 6.06 0.73 -9.53
CA ILE A 53 5.92 0.82 -10.99
C ILE A 53 5.82 -0.57 -11.62
N SER A 54 6.76 -1.47 -11.28
CA SER A 54 6.82 -2.80 -11.87
C SER A 54 5.66 -3.70 -11.43
N SER A 55 5.34 -3.74 -10.13
CA SER A 55 4.25 -4.54 -9.57
C SER A 55 2.87 -4.09 -10.06
N MET A 56 2.61 -2.78 -10.14
CA MET A 56 1.30 -2.27 -10.59
C MET A 56 1.07 -2.50 -12.07
N ILE A 57 2.09 -2.24 -12.91
CA ILE A 57 1.97 -2.45 -14.36
C ILE A 57 1.72 -3.93 -14.68
N THR A 58 2.50 -4.83 -14.09
CA THR A 58 2.36 -6.28 -14.31
C THR A 58 1.06 -6.84 -13.75
N GLY A 59 0.67 -6.42 -12.54
CA GLY A 59 -0.57 -6.86 -11.89
C GLY A 59 -1.82 -6.51 -12.70
N VAL A 60 -1.84 -5.34 -13.33
CA VAL A 60 -2.97 -4.87 -14.13
C VAL A 60 -2.92 -5.40 -15.56
N ALA A 61 -1.73 -5.53 -16.16
CA ALA A 61 -1.58 -6.08 -17.51
C ALA A 61 -1.97 -7.56 -17.58
N ALA A 62 -1.88 -8.30 -16.47
CA ALA A 62 -2.34 -9.68 -16.36
C ALA A 62 -3.88 -9.83 -16.44
N LEU A 63 -4.64 -8.73 -16.37
CA LEU A 63 -6.09 -8.70 -16.45
C LEU A 63 -6.57 -8.68 -17.93
N ASP A 64 -6.37 -9.77 -18.69
CA ASP A 64 -6.78 -9.84 -20.11
C ASP A 64 -8.30 -10.09 -20.34
N SER A 65 -8.78 -9.86 -21.56
CA SER A 65 -9.99 -9.11 -21.88
C SER A 65 -11.12 -9.85 -22.63
N GLU A 66 -10.99 -11.13 -23.02
CA GLU A 66 -12.09 -11.79 -23.78
C GLU A 66 -12.85 -12.93 -23.05
N VAL A 67 -12.22 -13.63 -22.10
CA VAL A 67 -12.91 -14.65 -21.26
C VAL A 67 -12.65 -14.44 -19.76
N SER A 68 -11.52 -13.79 -19.42
CA SER A 68 -11.13 -13.45 -18.06
C SER A 68 -11.79 -12.15 -17.55
N GLY A 69 -12.30 -11.29 -18.42
CA GLY A 69 -12.85 -9.98 -18.04
C GLY A 69 -13.98 -10.04 -17.00
N ARG A 70 -14.90 -11.03 -17.06
CA ARG A 70 -15.98 -11.15 -16.06
C ARG A 70 -15.50 -11.72 -14.72
N ILE A 71 -14.59 -12.69 -14.76
CA ILE A 71 -13.99 -13.29 -13.57
C ILE A 71 -13.15 -12.23 -12.86
N GLY A 72 -12.34 -11.49 -13.61
CA GLY A 72 -11.52 -10.40 -13.09
C GLY A 72 -12.33 -9.21 -12.60
N LEU A 73 -13.38 -8.79 -13.31
CA LEU A 73 -14.26 -7.73 -12.82
C LEU A 73 -14.90 -8.08 -11.47
N ARG A 74 -15.32 -9.34 -11.28
CA ARG A 74 -15.86 -9.81 -9.99
C ARG A 74 -14.80 -9.76 -8.89
N ALA A 75 -13.57 -10.15 -9.18
CA ALA A 75 -12.46 -10.06 -8.23
C ALA A 75 -12.16 -8.60 -7.84
N VAL A 76 -12.06 -7.70 -8.82
CA VAL A 76 -11.81 -6.26 -8.59
C VAL A 76 -12.94 -5.64 -7.76
N ILE A 77 -14.21 -5.89 -8.09
CA ILE A 77 -15.35 -5.39 -7.31
C ILE A 77 -15.28 -5.90 -5.87
N TYR A 78 -14.93 -7.19 -5.67
CA TYR A 78 -14.76 -7.76 -4.35
C TYR A 78 -13.65 -7.03 -3.57
N TYR A 79 -12.45 -6.85 -4.14
CA TYR A 79 -11.31 -6.20 -3.49
C TYR A 79 -11.61 -4.76 -3.06
N PHE A 80 -12.18 -3.95 -3.95
CA PHE A 80 -12.57 -2.58 -3.59
C PHE A 80 -13.63 -2.57 -2.47
N SER A 81 -14.59 -3.50 -2.52
CA SER A 81 -15.65 -3.56 -1.51
C SER A 81 -15.11 -3.94 -0.13
N THR A 82 -14.24 -4.97 -0.04
CA THR A 82 -13.65 -5.40 1.24
C THR A 82 -12.72 -4.34 1.81
N THR A 83 -11.92 -3.70 0.96
CA THR A 83 -10.97 -2.66 1.39
C THR A 83 -11.71 -1.46 1.97
N ILE A 84 -12.79 -0.99 1.29
CA ILE A 84 -13.62 0.10 1.79
C ILE A 84 -14.28 -0.28 3.13
N ILE A 85 -14.78 -1.51 3.27
CA ILE A 85 -15.35 -2.00 4.54
C ILE A 85 -14.29 -2.00 5.65
N ALA A 86 -13.06 -2.42 5.35
CA ALA A 86 -11.95 -2.44 6.30
C ALA A 86 -11.57 -1.02 6.76
N VAL A 87 -11.48 -0.07 5.83
CA VAL A 87 -11.20 1.34 6.12
C VAL A 87 -12.30 1.95 6.99
N ILE A 88 -13.57 1.77 6.63
CA ILE A 88 -14.71 2.28 7.42
C ILE A 88 -14.68 1.69 8.83
N LEU A 89 -14.43 0.38 8.97
CA LEU A 89 -14.30 -0.27 10.26
C LEU A 89 -13.16 0.35 11.09
N GLY A 90 -12.00 0.57 10.47
CA GLY A 90 -10.85 1.22 11.11
C GLY A 90 -11.18 2.63 11.61
N ILE A 91 -11.80 3.46 10.77
CA ILE A 91 -12.23 4.82 11.12
C ILE A 91 -13.22 4.80 12.29
N VAL A 92 -14.24 3.93 12.24
CA VAL A 92 -15.22 3.81 13.33
C VAL A 92 -14.56 3.42 14.65
N LEU A 93 -13.65 2.44 14.63
CA LEU A 93 -12.95 1.98 15.84
C LEU A 93 -12.05 3.05 16.43
N VAL A 94 -11.20 3.71 15.63
CA VAL A 94 -10.26 4.73 16.13
C VAL A 94 -10.97 6.00 16.62
N MET A 95 -12.11 6.35 16.01
CA MET A 95 -12.93 7.48 16.47
C MET A 95 -13.71 7.16 17.76
N THR A 96 -14.01 5.87 17.99
CA THR A 96 -14.70 5.41 19.22
C THR A 96 -13.72 5.24 20.38
N ILE A 97 -12.58 4.57 20.15
CA ILE A 97 -11.58 4.27 21.19
C ILE A 97 -10.73 5.51 21.52
N LYS A 98 -10.46 6.36 20.52
CA LYS A 98 -9.63 7.57 20.62
C LYS A 98 -8.25 7.30 21.27
N PRO A 99 -7.39 6.47 20.65
CA PRO A 99 -6.11 6.09 21.26
C PRO A 99 -5.11 7.24 21.44
N GLY A 100 -5.23 8.34 20.71
CA GLY A 100 -4.25 9.44 20.73
C GLY A 100 -4.53 10.54 21.76
N VAL A 101 -5.73 10.60 22.36
CA VAL A 101 -6.08 11.62 23.35
C VAL A 101 -5.70 11.17 24.77
N SER A 102 -5.18 12.07 25.59
CA SER A 102 -4.90 11.75 27.00
C SER A 102 -6.23 11.62 27.76
N GLN A 103 -6.47 10.47 28.40
CA GLN A 103 -7.72 10.17 29.13
C GLN A 103 -7.92 11.00 30.41
N SER A 104 -7.00 11.90 30.73
CA SER A 104 -7.04 12.78 31.91
C SER A 104 -7.23 14.27 31.58
N ALA A 105 -7.55 14.60 30.32
CA ALA A 105 -7.74 15.97 29.87
C ALA A 105 -9.22 16.26 29.56
N GLU A 106 -10.03 16.43 30.61
CA GLU A 106 -11.12 17.40 30.51
C GLU A 106 -10.45 18.78 30.58
N ASP A 107 -10.64 19.58 29.53
CA ASP A 107 -10.02 20.91 29.30
C ASP A 107 -8.54 20.93 28.92
N ILE A 108 -8.25 20.86 27.61
CA ILE A 108 -7.02 21.46 27.04
C ILE A 108 -7.40 22.37 25.89
N ASP A 109 -6.98 23.62 26.03
CA ASP A 109 -7.09 24.73 25.09
C ASP A 109 -6.48 24.35 23.73
N ARG A 110 -7.20 24.65 22.65
CA ARG A 110 -6.89 24.24 21.27
C ARG A 110 -5.75 25.09 20.68
N THR A 111 -4.56 25.06 21.25
CA THR A 111 -3.39 25.83 20.79
C THR A 111 -2.51 25.06 19.81
N GLY A 112 -3.12 24.31 18.88
CA GLY A 112 -2.44 23.81 17.69
C GLY A 112 -2.79 24.73 16.53
N SER A 113 -1.84 25.51 16.02
CA SER A 113 -2.02 26.26 14.77
C SER A 113 -2.21 25.26 13.63
N THR A 114 -3.46 25.02 13.26
CA THR A 114 -3.80 24.25 12.06
C THR A 114 -3.12 24.90 10.86
N PRO A 115 -2.48 24.14 9.96
CA PRO A 115 -2.23 24.65 8.62
C PRO A 115 -3.58 25.16 8.08
N GLU A 116 -3.65 26.41 7.61
CA GLU A 116 -4.83 26.95 6.91
C GLU A 116 -5.00 26.26 5.55
N VAL A 117 -5.19 24.94 5.55
CA VAL A 117 -5.54 24.16 4.38
C VAL A 117 -7.01 23.87 4.53
N THR A 118 -7.83 24.49 3.68
CA THR A 118 -9.25 24.14 3.66
C THR A 118 -9.41 22.73 3.11
N THR A 119 -10.43 22.02 3.59
CA THR A 119 -10.79 20.67 3.13
C THR A 119 -10.93 20.60 1.61
N VAL A 120 -11.45 21.67 0.99
CA VAL A 120 -11.57 21.80 -0.46
C VAL A 120 -10.20 21.81 -1.14
N ASP A 121 -9.22 22.55 -0.63
CA ASP A 121 -7.88 22.61 -1.22
C ASP A 121 -7.19 21.24 -1.16
N ALA A 122 -7.34 20.52 -0.04
CA ALA A 122 -6.81 19.16 0.12
C ALA A 122 -7.45 18.17 -0.87
N MET A 123 -8.78 18.23 -1.07
CA MET A 123 -9.48 17.40 -2.06
C MET A 123 -9.07 17.73 -3.50
N LEU A 124 -8.89 19.02 -3.81
CA LEU A 124 -8.42 19.44 -5.13
C LEU A 124 -6.96 19.04 -5.36
N ASP A 125 -6.12 19.11 -4.35
CA ASP A 125 -4.72 18.66 -4.43
C ASP A 125 -4.62 17.15 -4.60
N LEU A 126 -5.53 16.38 -4.01
CA LEU A 126 -5.64 14.96 -4.28
C LEU A 126 -5.84 14.68 -5.77
N LEU A 127 -6.82 15.37 -6.38
CA LEU A 127 -7.11 15.23 -7.82
C LEU A 127 -5.94 15.73 -8.69
N ARG A 128 -5.30 16.85 -8.34
CA ARG A 128 -4.11 17.34 -9.06
C ARG A 128 -2.96 16.34 -9.00
N ASN A 129 -2.74 15.71 -7.84
CA ASN A 129 -1.68 14.72 -7.68
C ASN A 129 -2.00 13.39 -8.39
N MET A 130 -3.27 13.04 -8.66
CA MET A 130 -3.62 11.89 -9.52
C MET A 130 -3.12 12.05 -10.96
N PHE A 131 -3.01 13.29 -11.46
CA PHE A 131 -2.58 13.60 -12.82
C PHE A 131 -1.35 14.53 -12.79
N PRO A 132 -0.14 14.00 -12.49
CA PRO A 132 1.06 14.82 -12.39
C PRO A 132 1.42 15.44 -13.74
N GLU A 133 1.90 16.69 -13.73
CA GLU A 133 2.35 17.40 -14.95
C GLU A 133 3.56 16.72 -15.61
N ASN A 134 4.38 16.01 -14.82
CA ASN A 134 5.56 15.29 -15.30
C ASN A 134 5.80 14.00 -14.48
N LEU A 135 5.97 12.88 -15.18
CA LEU A 135 6.16 11.57 -14.54
C LEU A 135 7.49 11.45 -13.80
N VAL A 136 8.57 12.01 -14.35
CA VAL A 136 9.90 11.99 -13.71
C VAL A 136 9.88 12.85 -12.46
N GLN A 137 9.23 14.02 -12.52
CA GLN A 137 9.05 14.89 -11.37
C GLN A 137 8.21 14.23 -10.27
N ALA A 138 7.17 13.48 -10.65
CA ALA A 138 6.34 12.72 -9.70
C ALA A 138 7.14 11.69 -8.88
N CYS A 139 8.30 11.23 -9.37
CA CYS A 139 9.18 10.33 -8.62
C CYS A 139 9.84 10.97 -7.39
N PHE A 140 9.85 12.30 -7.26
CA PHE A 140 10.51 12.98 -6.14
C PHE A 140 9.82 14.25 -5.63
N GLN A 141 8.76 14.73 -6.30
CA GLN A 141 7.98 15.89 -5.88
C GLN A 141 6.47 15.66 -5.94
N GLN A 142 5.73 16.35 -5.07
CA GLN A 142 4.26 16.36 -5.01
C GLN A 142 3.71 17.79 -5.01
N TYR A 143 2.53 17.96 -5.58
CA TYR A 143 1.86 19.27 -5.70
C TYR A 143 1.11 19.61 -4.41
N LYS A 144 1.30 20.83 -3.89
CA LYS A 144 0.60 21.35 -2.73
C LYS A 144 0.17 22.78 -2.97
N THR A 145 -1.08 23.10 -2.67
CA THR A 145 -1.58 24.47 -2.72
C THR A 145 -1.35 25.19 -1.40
N LYS A 146 -1.00 26.47 -1.53
CA LYS A 146 -0.93 27.39 -0.40
C LYS A 146 -1.77 28.62 -0.74
N ARG A 147 -2.68 28.99 0.16
CA ARG A 147 -3.39 30.27 0.08
C ARG A 147 -2.43 31.38 0.50
N SER A 148 -2.29 32.39 -0.36
CA SER A 148 -1.61 33.63 -0.03
C SER A 148 -2.65 34.75 0.00
N GLU A 149 -2.70 35.50 1.10
CA GLU A 149 -3.52 36.70 1.20
C GLU A 149 -2.97 37.76 0.24
N LEU A 150 -3.82 38.28 -0.65
CA LEU A 150 -3.48 39.42 -1.49
C LEU A 150 -3.50 40.67 -0.62
N LYS A 151 -2.33 41.14 -0.19
CA LYS A 151 -2.23 42.47 0.41
C LYS A 151 -2.46 43.51 -0.69
N PRO A 152 -3.41 44.45 -0.54
CA PRO A 152 -3.58 45.52 -1.51
C PRO A 152 -2.28 46.31 -1.62
N SER A 153 -1.72 46.33 -2.83
CA SER A 153 -0.48 47.03 -3.14
C SER A 153 -0.75 48.53 -3.17
N ASN A 154 -0.72 49.19 -2.01
CA ASN A 154 -0.58 50.64 -1.94
C ASN A 154 0.84 51.01 -2.42
N LYS A 155 1.07 51.00 -3.74
CA LYS A 155 2.18 51.76 -4.31
C LYS A 155 1.75 53.23 -4.25
N PRO A 156 2.45 54.10 -3.50
CA PRO A 156 2.23 55.52 -3.68
C PRO A 156 2.75 55.88 -5.07
N GLU A 157 1.84 56.20 -5.99
CA GLU A 157 2.19 56.96 -7.19
C GLU A 157 2.81 58.27 -6.72
N GLN A 158 4.12 58.38 -6.84
CA GLN A 158 4.88 59.55 -6.45
C GLN A 158 4.75 60.61 -7.57
N ASN A 159 3.55 61.18 -7.70
CA ASN A 159 3.34 62.39 -8.48
C ASN A 159 3.33 63.58 -7.53
N THR A 160 4.53 64.15 -7.38
CA THR A 160 4.91 65.55 -7.17
C THR A 160 4.08 66.50 -6.28
N THR A 161 4.85 67.25 -5.48
CA THR A 161 4.65 68.65 -5.00
C THR A 161 3.80 68.93 -3.76
N ALA A 162 4.54 69.13 -2.65
CA ALA A 162 4.51 70.27 -1.72
C ALA A 162 3.27 70.57 -0.84
N VAL A 163 3.64 70.82 0.44
CA VAL A 163 2.96 71.57 1.53
C VAL A 163 2.04 70.74 2.46
N PRO A 164 2.31 70.68 3.78
CA PRO A 164 1.32 70.27 4.79
C PRO A 164 0.52 71.50 5.26
N PRO A 165 -0.76 71.33 5.59
CA PRO A 165 -1.07 71.54 7.00
C PRO A 165 -2.12 70.58 7.60
N VAL A 166 -1.86 70.29 8.87
CA VAL A 166 -2.76 69.96 9.98
C VAL A 166 -4.25 70.18 9.68
N THR A 167 -5.03 69.09 9.69
CA THR A 167 -6.38 69.12 10.27
C THR A 167 -6.68 67.72 10.83
N THR A 168 -6.76 67.66 12.15
CA THR A 168 -7.15 66.49 12.93
C THR A 168 -8.62 66.18 12.64
N VAL A 169 -8.89 65.39 11.61
CA VAL A 169 -10.22 64.81 11.40
C VAL A 169 -10.23 63.48 12.15
N MET A 170 -11.07 63.39 13.18
CA MET A 170 -11.42 62.14 13.85
C MET A 170 -11.82 61.12 12.78
N ALA A 171 -10.93 60.18 12.46
CA ALA A 171 -11.31 58.97 11.77
C ALA A 171 -12.15 58.16 12.74
N THR A 172 -13.46 58.34 12.68
CA THR A 172 -14.40 57.28 13.04
C THR A 172 -13.91 56.02 12.33
N THR A 173 -13.40 55.06 13.09
CA THR A 173 -13.06 53.72 12.61
C THR A 173 -14.35 53.05 12.14
N LEU A 174 -14.77 53.38 10.91
CA LEU A 174 -15.59 52.49 10.12
C LEU A 174 -14.73 51.26 9.91
N GLN A 175 -15.03 50.23 10.70
CA GLN A 175 -14.52 48.89 10.50
C GLN A 175 -15.14 48.39 9.20
N GLU A 176 -14.56 48.81 8.07
CA GLU A 176 -14.88 48.21 6.78
C GLU A 176 -14.58 46.72 6.92
N ASN A 177 -15.60 45.90 6.74
CA ASN A 177 -15.49 44.47 6.66
C ASN A 177 -14.82 44.15 5.31
N ILE A 178 -13.52 44.44 5.20
CA ILE A 178 -12.74 44.21 3.98
C ILE A 178 -12.69 42.70 3.79
N THR A 179 -13.42 42.21 2.80
CA THR A 179 -13.29 40.83 2.32
C THR A 179 -11.84 40.61 1.94
N LYS A 180 -11.17 39.69 2.65
CA LYS A 180 -9.80 39.30 2.35
C LYS A 180 -9.79 38.51 1.04
N ASP A 181 -9.15 39.06 0.01
CA ASP A 181 -8.92 38.33 -1.23
C ASP A 181 -7.72 37.39 -1.06
N TYR A 182 -7.91 36.14 -1.45
CA TYR A 182 -6.87 35.10 -1.41
C TYR A 182 -6.53 34.64 -2.83
N THR A 183 -5.25 34.39 -3.08
CA THR A 183 -4.81 33.64 -4.27
C THR A 183 -4.31 32.27 -3.87
N ILE A 184 -4.62 31.27 -4.70
CA ILE A 184 -4.10 29.92 -4.55
C ILE A 184 -2.79 29.87 -5.33
N VAL A 185 -1.68 29.64 -4.64
CA VAL A 185 -0.36 29.44 -5.26
C VAL A 185 -0.03 27.95 -5.20
N GLY A 186 0.25 27.37 -6.37
CA GLY A 186 0.76 26.01 -6.48
C GLY A 186 2.25 25.93 -6.15
N LEU A 187 2.62 25.00 -5.27
CA LEU A 187 4.01 24.75 -4.89
C LEU A 187 4.30 23.26 -5.04
N TYR A 188 5.47 22.94 -5.59
CA TYR A 188 6.01 21.59 -5.55
C TYR A 188 6.78 21.42 -4.25
N SER A 189 6.42 20.41 -3.47
CA SER A 189 7.12 20.01 -2.25
C SER A 189 7.88 18.71 -2.49
N ASP A 190 9.04 18.56 -1.86
CA ASP A 190 9.82 17.33 -1.95
C ASP A 190 9.06 16.16 -1.29
N GLY A 191 9.01 15.05 -2.02
CA GLY A 191 8.26 13.84 -1.65
C GLY A 191 7.73 13.13 -2.89
N ILE A 192 7.78 11.80 -2.89
CA ILE A 192 7.30 11.00 -4.03
C ILE A 192 5.78 11.16 -4.17
N ASN A 193 5.30 11.56 -5.34
CA ASN A 193 3.88 11.53 -5.68
C ASN A 193 3.46 10.11 -6.09
N VAL A 194 3.33 9.25 -5.08
CA VAL A 194 2.96 7.84 -5.27
C VAL A 194 1.57 7.69 -5.90
N LEU A 195 0.61 8.57 -5.56
CA LEU A 195 -0.75 8.52 -6.12
C LEU A 195 -0.76 8.70 -7.64
N GLY A 196 -0.04 9.70 -8.15
CA GLY A 196 0.08 9.93 -9.58
C GLY A 196 0.78 8.77 -10.31
N LEU A 197 1.81 8.19 -9.68
CA LEU A 197 2.50 7.00 -10.21
C LEU A 197 1.57 5.79 -10.30
N ILE A 198 0.74 5.54 -9.27
CA ILE A 198 -0.23 4.44 -9.28
C ILE A 198 -1.24 4.65 -10.42
N VAL A 199 -1.88 5.82 -10.50
CA VAL A 199 -2.87 6.11 -11.55
C VAL A 199 -2.28 5.92 -12.94
N PHE A 200 -1.06 6.44 -13.16
CA PHE A 200 -0.33 6.23 -14.41
C PHE A 200 -0.07 4.74 -14.68
N CYS A 201 0.48 3.99 -13.72
CA CYS A 201 0.80 2.57 -13.86
C CYS A 201 -0.44 1.70 -14.09
N LEU A 202 -1.57 2.02 -13.46
CA LEU A 202 -2.85 1.34 -13.69
C LEU A 202 -3.31 1.53 -15.14
N VAL A 203 -3.36 2.78 -15.63
CA VAL A 203 -3.78 3.07 -17.01
C VAL A 203 -2.79 2.46 -18.01
N PHE A 204 -1.49 2.62 -17.77
CA PHE A 204 -0.45 2.07 -18.62
C PHE A 204 -0.49 0.54 -18.67
N GLY A 205 -0.64 -0.12 -17.51
CA GLY A 205 -0.82 -1.56 -17.39
C GLY A 205 -2.02 -2.08 -18.18
N LEU A 206 -3.18 -1.40 -18.09
CA LEU A 206 -4.36 -1.74 -18.88
C LEU A 206 -4.10 -1.61 -20.39
N VAL A 207 -3.47 -0.52 -20.81
CA VAL A 207 -3.17 -0.27 -22.22
C VAL A 207 -2.23 -1.32 -22.78
N ILE A 208 -1.11 -1.64 -22.10
CA ILE A 208 -0.17 -2.66 -22.60
C ILE A 208 -0.78 -4.07 -22.59
N GLY A 209 -1.67 -4.37 -21.63
CA GLY A 209 -2.41 -5.64 -21.62
C GLY A 209 -3.33 -5.77 -22.84
N GLN A 210 -3.97 -4.68 -23.25
CA GLN A 210 -4.86 -4.64 -24.43
C GLN A 210 -4.12 -4.58 -25.77
N MET A 211 -2.80 -4.30 -25.79
CA MET A 211 -1.99 -4.23 -27.02
C MET A 211 -1.64 -5.62 -27.60
N GLY A 212 -2.04 -6.71 -26.95
CA GLY A 212 -1.76 -8.08 -27.41
C GLY A 212 -0.26 -8.38 -27.51
N GLU A 213 0.18 -9.01 -28.60
CA GLU A 213 1.58 -9.42 -28.79
C GLU A 213 2.58 -8.26 -28.72
N ARG A 214 2.20 -7.05 -29.16
CA ARG A 214 3.10 -5.88 -29.10
C ARG A 214 3.34 -5.42 -27.66
N GLY A 215 2.34 -5.58 -26.78
CA GLY A 215 2.43 -5.22 -25.36
C GLY A 215 3.23 -6.23 -24.54
N ARG A 216 3.29 -7.49 -24.99
CA ARG A 216 3.92 -8.60 -24.26
C ARG A 216 5.37 -8.33 -23.85
N ILE A 217 6.17 -7.73 -24.75
CA ILE A 217 7.58 -7.40 -24.47
C ILE A 217 7.70 -6.45 -23.26
N LEU A 218 6.80 -5.48 -23.14
CA LEU A 218 6.78 -4.54 -22.02
C LEU A 218 6.34 -5.24 -20.73
N VAL A 219 5.33 -6.11 -20.80
CA VAL A 219 4.88 -6.89 -19.63
C VAL A 219 6.01 -7.76 -19.09
N GLU A 220 6.71 -8.49 -19.96
CA GLU A 220 7.85 -9.34 -19.58
C GLU A 220 9.01 -8.52 -19.00
N PHE A 221 9.28 -7.33 -19.55
CA PHE A 221 10.27 -6.41 -18.99
C PHE A 221 9.93 -5.97 -17.56
N PHE A 222 8.70 -5.53 -17.32
CA PHE A 222 8.28 -5.09 -15.99
C PHE A 222 8.20 -6.25 -14.99
N ASP A 223 7.88 -7.46 -15.45
CA ASP A 223 7.88 -8.67 -14.60
C ASP A 223 9.30 -9.03 -14.16
N ALA A 224 10.27 -9.03 -15.09
CA ALA A 224 11.67 -9.24 -14.76
C ALA A 224 12.22 -8.15 -13.80
N LEU A 225 11.82 -6.89 -13.99
CA LEU A 225 12.17 -5.79 -13.09
C LEU A 225 11.59 -5.99 -11.69
N ASN A 226 10.34 -6.47 -11.60
CA ASN A 226 9.69 -6.77 -10.34
C ASN A 226 10.42 -7.89 -9.58
N GLU A 227 10.75 -9.00 -10.25
CA GLU A 227 11.49 -10.11 -9.64
C GLU A 227 12.89 -9.68 -9.17
N ALA A 228 13.61 -8.90 -9.99
CA ALA A 228 14.91 -8.35 -9.63
C ALA A 228 14.81 -7.45 -8.39
N THR A 229 13.78 -6.59 -8.34
CA THR A 229 13.53 -5.69 -7.20
C THR A 229 13.21 -6.47 -5.93
N MET A 230 12.45 -7.57 -6.02
CA MET A 230 12.16 -8.46 -4.89
C MET A 230 13.42 -9.13 -4.32
N LYS A 231 14.41 -9.46 -5.16
CA LYS A 231 15.71 -9.96 -4.67
C LYS A 231 16.46 -8.88 -3.87
N ILE A 232 16.36 -7.61 -4.28
CA ILE A 232 16.90 -6.48 -3.50
C ILE A 232 16.16 -6.37 -2.17
N VAL A 233 14.83 -6.47 -2.15
CA VAL A 233 14.03 -6.47 -0.92
C VAL A 233 14.54 -7.54 0.05
N GLN A 234 14.82 -8.76 -0.41
CA GLN A 234 15.34 -9.83 0.45
C GLN A 234 16.68 -9.45 1.12
N VAL A 235 17.58 -8.76 0.42
CA VAL A 235 18.82 -8.23 1.01
C VAL A 235 18.52 -7.19 2.09
N VAL A 236 17.55 -6.30 1.85
CA VAL A 236 17.10 -5.33 2.86
C VAL A 236 16.51 -6.03 4.08
N MET A 237 15.74 -7.11 3.88
CA MET A 237 15.18 -7.93 4.96
C MET A 237 16.25 -8.59 5.83
N CYS A 238 17.41 -8.94 5.28
CA CYS A 238 18.54 -9.42 6.07
C CYS A 238 19.10 -8.35 7.02
N TYR A 239 19.05 -7.07 6.63
CA TYR A 239 19.48 -5.95 7.46
C TYR A 239 18.41 -5.50 8.47
N MET A 240 17.14 -5.73 8.16
CA MET A 240 15.97 -5.34 8.98
C MET A 240 16.09 -5.70 10.47
N PRO A 241 16.51 -6.92 10.86
CA PRO A 241 16.89 -7.26 12.24
C PRO A 241 17.63 -6.16 13.01
N ILE A 242 18.74 -5.69 12.45
CA ILE A 242 19.62 -4.72 13.11
C ILE A 242 18.96 -3.35 13.08
N GLY A 243 18.41 -2.96 11.92
CA GLY A 243 17.77 -1.66 11.76
C GLY A 243 16.59 -1.44 12.71
N ILE A 244 15.68 -2.42 12.85
CA ILE A 244 14.53 -2.34 13.76
C ILE A 244 14.99 -2.21 15.21
N MET A 245 15.99 -2.99 15.64
CA MET A 245 16.49 -2.95 17.01
C MET A 245 16.92 -1.54 17.42
N PHE A 246 17.76 -0.89 16.61
CA PHE A 246 18.26 0.45 16.87
C PHE A 246 17.20 1.53 16.65
N LEU A 247 16.27 1.35 15.71
CA LEU A 247 15.18 2.29 15.48
C LEU A 247 14.23 2.34 16.70
N ILE A 248 13.84 1.18 17.23
CA ILE A 248 13.02 1.07 18.44
C ILE A 248 13.78 1.66 19.63
N ALA A 249 15.04 1.25 19.83
CA ALA A 249 15.84 1.72 20.95
C ALA A 249 16.02 3.25 20.93
N ALA A 250 16.34 3.83 19.76
CA ALA A 250 16.50 5.27 19.60
C ALA A 250 15.22 6.05 19.91
N LYS A 251 14.05 5.54 19.47
CA LYS A 251 12.76 6.16 19.77
C LYS A 251 12.43 6.14 21.26
N ILE A 252 12.73 5.05 21.96
CA ILE A 252 12.52 4.96 23.41
C ILE A 252 13.37 5.98 24.19
N ILE A 253 14.57 6.29 23.68
CA ILE A 253 15.48 7.29 24.26
C ILE A 253 15.02 8.74 23.97
N GLU A 254 14.28 8.97 22.88
CA GLU A 254 13.70 10.28 22.55
C GLU A 254 12.41 10.58 23.31
N VAL A 255 11.64 9.55 23.68
CA VAL A 255 10.35 9.73 24.35
C VAL A 255 10.54 10.06 25.83
N ASP A 256 10.22 11.29 26.23
CA ASP A 256 10.35 11.74 27.62
C ASP A 256 9.20 11.24 28.52
N ASP A 257 8.00 11.05 27.98
CA ASP A 257 6.79 10.69 28.75
C ASP A 257 6.35 9.23 28.55
N TRP A 258 6.05 8.53 29.65
CA TRP A 258 5.49 7.18 29.64
C TRP A 258 4.04 7.14 29.11
N ASP A 259 3.31 8.26 29.10
CA ASP A 259 1.95 8.34 28.54
C ASP A 259 1.94 8.04 27.03
N ILE A 260 3.02 8.34 26.31
CA ILE A 260 3.16 8.02 24.88
C ILE A 260 3.12 6.50 24.65
N PHE A 261 3.74 5.71 25.53
CA PHE A 261 3.68 4.25 25.44
C PHE A 261 2.27 3.71 25.71
N ARG A 262 1.50 4.34 26.61
CA ARG A 262 0.09 3.99 26.84
C ARG A 262 -0.74 4.27 25.59
N LYS A 263 -0.60 5.45 24.99
CA LYS A 263 -1.28 5.81 23.73
C LYS A 263 -0.92 4.87 22.60
N LEU A 264 0.35 4.51 22.47
CA LEU A 264 0.83 3.56 21.47
C LEU A 264 0.29 2.14 21.71
N GLY A 265 0.19 1.72 22.98
CA GLY A 265 -0.46 0.49 23.38
C GLY A 265 -1.93 0.44 22.99
N LEU A 266 -2.68 1.50 23.26
CA LEU A 266 -4.10 1.61 22.89
C LEU A 266 -4.29 1.67 21.37
N TYR A 267 -3.37 2.30 20.64
CA TYR A 267 -3.31 2.25 19.18
C TYR A 267 -3.12 0.81 18.67
N MET A 268 -2.17 0.05 19.21
CA MET A 268 -1.98 -1.36 18.83
C MET A 268 -3.23 -2.19 19.06
N VAL A 269 -3.89 -2.02 20.21
CA VAL A 269 -5.15 -2.72 20.53
C VAL A 269 -6.24 -2.33 19.53
N THR A 270 -6.33 -1.06 19.14
CA THR A 270 -7.30 -0.58 18.15
C THR A 270 -7.08 -1.22 16.78
N VAL A 271 -5.83 -1.28 16.30
CA VAL A 271 -5.50 -1.93 15.02
C VAL A 271 -5.77 -3.43 15.10
N LEU A 272 -5.27 -4.13 16.12
CA LEU A 272 -5.42 -5.58 16.26
C LEU A 272 -6.88 -5.99 16.41
N SER A 273 -7.68 -5.24 17.17
CA SER A 273 -9.12 -5.49 17.28
C SER A 273 -9.85 -5.24 15.96
N GLY A 274 -9.49 -4.19 15.21
CA GLY A 274 -10.02 -3.94 13.87
C GLY A 274 -9.70 -5.08 12.90
N LEU A 275 -8.45 -5.54 12.85
CA LEU A 275 -8.05 -6.68 12.03
C LEU A 275 -8.78 -7.97 12.44
N ALA A 276 -8.92 -8.22 13.75
CA ALA A 276 -9.65 -9.38 14.26
C ALA A 276 -11.14 -9.35 13.89
N ILE A 277 -11.81 -8.20 14.05
CA ILE A 277 -13.22 -8.03 13.66
C ILE A 277 -13.37 -8.21 12.15
N HIS A 278 -12.48 -7.62 11.35
CA HIS A 278 -12.53 -7.77 9.89
C HIS A 278 -12.37 -9.24 9.46
N ALA A 279 -11.41 -9.95 10.04
CA ALA A 279 -11.07 -11.32 9.71
C ALA A 279 -12.09 -12.36 10.19
N ILE A 280 -12.70 -12.15 11.35
CA ILE A 280 -13.60 -13.12 12.00
C ILE A 280 -15.07 -12.82 11.69
N VAL A 281 -15.42 -11.55 11.48
CA VAL A 281 -16.80 -11.12 11.27
C VAL A 281 -17.01 -10.68 9.82
N CYS A 282 -16.31 -9.65 9.33
CA CYS A 282 -16.62 -9.04 8.03
C CYS A 282 -16.39 -9.99 6.85
N LEU A 283 -15.18 -10.55 6.70
CA LEU A 283 -14.86 -11.45 5.59
C LEU A 283 -15.67 -12.76 5.63
N PRO A 284 -15.80 -13.45 6.79
CA PRO A 284 -16.61 -14.67 6.88
C PRO A 284 -18.09 -14.43 6.62
N LEU A 285 -18.65 -13.29 7.08
CA LEU A 285 -20.04 -12.92 6.82
C LEU A 285 -20.27 -12.70 5.32
N LEU A 286 -19.37 -11.97 4.65
CA LEU A 286 -19.45 -11.75 3.20
C LEU A 286 -19.39 -13.07 2.42
N TYR A 287 -18.45 -13.95 2.80
CA TYR A 287 -18.35 -15.29 2.22
C TYR A 287 -19.62 -16.11 2.45
N PHE A 288 -20.17 -16.09 3.66
CA PHE A 288 -21.39 -16.83 3.99
C PHE A 288 -22.61 -16.32 3.19
N ILE A 289 -22.78 -15.01 3.05
CA ILE A 289 -23.90 -14.42 2.30
C ILE A 289 -23.86 -14.84 0.81
N ILE A 290 -22.68 -14.80 0.18
CA ILE A 290 -22.53 -15.07 -1.25
C ILE A 290 -22.41 -16.57 -1.56
N VAL A 291 -21.53 -17.27 -0.85
CA VAL A 291 -21.21 -18.68 -1.12
C VAL A 291 -22.20 -19.63 -0.45
N ARG A 292 -22.82 -19.20 0.66
CA ARG A 292 -23.74 -19.99 1.50
C ARG A 292 -23.13 -21.32 1.98
N LYS A 293 -21.83 -21.28 2.29
CA LYS A 293 -21.08 -22.38 2.94
C LYS A 293 -20.43 -21.87 4.21
N ASN A 294 -20.04 -22.78 5.10
CA ASN A 294 -19.37 -22.43 6.34
C ASN A 294 -17.98 -21.80 6.06
N PRO A 295 -17.77 -20.52 6.39
CA PRO A 295 -16.50 -19.82 6.11
C PRO A 295 -15.35 -20.33 7.00
N PHE A 296 -15.63 -20.83 8.20
CA PHE A 296 -14.58 -21.26 9.13
C PHE A 296 -13.92 -22.57 8.70
N THR A 297 -14.67 -23.47 8.04
CA THR A 297 -14.09 -24.66 7.42
C THR A 297 -13.14 -24.29 6.29
N PHE A 298 -13.50 -23.28 5.49
CA PHE A 298 -12.65 -22.75 4.43
C PHE A 298 -11.38 -22.09 4.99
N ALA A 299 -11.51 -21.27 6.04
CA ALA A 299 -10.39 -20.64 6.71
C ALA A 299 -9.42 -21.68 7.34
N LEU A 300 -9.96 -22.77 7.89
CA LEU A 300 -9.14 -23.88 8.42
C LEU A 300 -8.31 -24.54 7.32
N GLY A 301 -8.85 -24.69 6.10
CA GLY A 301 -8.10 -25.16 4.94
C GLY A 301 -6.94 -24.24 4.54
N MET A 302 -6.98 -22.97 4.93
CA MET A 302 -5.91 -21.98 4.69
C MET A 302 -4.94 -21.82 5.86
N ALA A 303 -5.10 -22.55 6.97
CA ALA A 303 -4.35 -22.33 8.22
C ALA A 303 -2.82 -22.32 8.01
N GLN A 304 -2.29 -23.22 7.18
CA GLN A 304 -0.85 -23.26 6.87
C GLN A 304 -0.37 -21.99 6.18
N ALA A 305 -1.13 -21.46 5.22
CA ALA A 305 -0.80 -20.20 4.54
C ALA A 305 -0.86 -19.02 5.50
N LEU A 306 -1.88 -18.95 6.37
CA LEU A 306 -2.02 -17.87 7.36
C LEU A 306 -0.89 -17.85 8.38
N VAL A 307 -0.49 -19.01 8.90
CA VAL A 307 0.68 -19.13 9.81
C VAL A 307 1.96 -18.74 9.08
N THR A 308 2.12 -19.14 7.82
CA THR A 308 3.27 -18.75 7.01
C THR A 308 3.30 -17.24 6.78
N ALA A 309 2.15 -16.62 6.50
CA ALA A 309 2.00 -15.18 6.33
C ALA A 309 2.33 -14.40 7.61
N LEU A 310 1.90 -14.90 8.77
CA LEU A 310 2.26 -14.34 10.07
C LEU A 310 3.77 -14.41 10.35
N MET A 311 4.43 -15.49 9.88
CA MET A 311 5.87 -15.67 10.08
C MET A 311 6.72 -14.80 9.15
N ILE A 312 6.38 -14.75 7.85
CA ILE A 312 7.17 -14.08 6.82
C ILE A 312 6.81 -12.59 6.70
N SER A 313 5.59 -12.19 7.09
CA SER A 313 5.07 -10.82 6.97
C SER A 313 5.05 -10.29 5.53
N SER A 314 4.90 -11.17 4.54
CA SER A 314 4.81 -10.82 3.11
C SER A 314 3.76 -11.65 2.39
N SER A 315 2.73 -11.00 1.85
CA SER A 315 1.66 -11.66 1.09
C SER A 315 2.22 -12.31 -0.18
N SER A 316 3.10 -11.61 -0.92
CA SER A 316 3.71 -12.12 -2.14
C SER A 316 4.63 -13.31 -1.90
N ALA A 317 5.42 -13.32 -0.82
CA ALA A 317 6.28 -14.46 -0.49
C ALA A 317 5.50 -15.69 -0.02
N THR A 318 4.29 -15.51 0.49
CA THR A 318 3.42 -16.62 0.95
C THR A 318 2.56 -17.22 -0.16
N LEU A 319 2.50 -16.54 -1.31
CA LEU A 319 1.62 -16.88 -2.43
C LEU A 319 1.72 -18.36 -2.87
N PRO A 320 2.90 -19.01 -2.97
CA PRO A 320 2.96 -20.44 -3.33
C PRO A 320 2.27 -21.37 -2.32
N VAL A 321 2.33 -21.05 -1.03
CA VAL A 321 1.66 -21.84 0.03
C VAL A 321 0.15 -21.58 -0.02
N THR A 322 -0.24 -20.33 -0.28
CA THR A 322 -1.65 -19.93 -0.49
C THR A 322 -2.27 -20.68 -1.66
N PHE A 323 -1.57 -20.77 -2.80
CA PHE A 323 -1.98 -21.55 -3.96
C PHE A 323 -2.28 -23.00 -3.60
N ARG A 324 -1.31 -23.66 -2.95
CA ARG A 324 -1.45 -25.07 -2.56
C ARG A 324 -2.65 -25.29 -1.63
N CYS A 325 -2.81 -24.44 -0.61
CA CYS A 325 -3.92 -24.55 0.33
C CYS A 325 -5.28 -24.30 -0.35
N ALA A 326 -5.34 -23.31 -1.24
CA ALA A 326 -6.56 -22.98 -1.98
C ALA A 326 -6.99 -24.11 -2.93
N GLU A 327 -6.04 -24.69 -3.67
CA GLU A 327 -6.31 -25.73 -4.68
C GLU A 327 -6.50 -27.12 -4.05
N GLU A 328 -5.61 -27.55 -3.14
CA GLU A 328 -5.61 -28.90 -2.58
C GLU A 328 -6.58 -29.05 -1.41
N ASN A 329 -6.57 -28.11 -0.45
CA ASN A 329 -7.40 -28.23 0.77
C ASN A 329 -8.83 -27.74 0.55
N ASN A 330 -8.99 -26.64 -0.19
CA ASN A 330 -10.28 -25.99 -0.41
C ASN A 330 -10.93 -26.29 -1.77
N GLY A 331 -10.20 -26.95 -2.69
CA GLY A 331 -10.75 -27.38 -3.98
C GLY A 331 -11.15 -26.23 -4.91
N ILE A 332 -10.43 -25.10 -4.85
CA ILE A 332 -10.66 -23.98 -5.76
C ILE A 332 -10.10 -24.31 -7.13
N ASP A 333 -10.85 -23.98 -8.19
CA ASP A 333 -10.43 -24.20 -9.57
C ASP A 333 -9.14 -23.41 -9.88
N LYS A 334 -8.16 -24.10 -10.48
CA LYS A 334 -6.84 -23.55 -10.80
C LYS A 334 -6.93 -22.31 -11.71
N ARG A 335 -7.95 -22.23 -12.57
CA ARG A 335 -8.17 -21.08 -13.46
C ARG A 335 -8.54 -19.83 -12.66
N ILE A 336 -9.22 -19.99 -11.53
CA ILE A 336 -9.56 -18.88 -10.62
C ILE A 336 -8.36 -18.53 -9.75
N THR A 337 -7.72 -19.51 -9.11
CA THR A 337 -6.59 -19.24 -8.20
C THR A 337 -5.44 -18.52 -8.90
N ARG A 338 -5.09 -18.95 -10.13
CA ARG A 338 -3.98 -18.39 -10.93
C ARG A 338 -4.21 -16.95 -11.35
N PHE A 339 -5.45 -16.50 -11.30
CA PHE A 339 -5.80 -15.12 -11.61
C PHE A 339 -6.00 -14.30 -10.33
N VAL A 340 -6.86 -14.78 -9.43
CA VAL A 340 -7.32 -14.02 -8.27
C VAL A 340 -6.20 -13.82 -7.26
N LEU A 341 -5.45 -14.88 -6.89
CA LEU A 341 -4.48 -14.79 -5.80
C LEU A 341 -3.26 -13.89 -6.11
N PRO A 342 -2.63 -13.95 -7.31
CA PRO A 342 -1.51 -13.06 -7.62
C PRO A 342 -1.92 -11.59 -7.69
N VAL A 343 -3.10 -11.31 -8.26
CA VAL A 343 -3.65 -9.96 -8.33
C VAL A 343 -4.06 -9.45 -6.94
N GLY A 344 -4.63 -10.33 -6.10
CA GLY A 344 -5.01 -10.00 -4.72
C GLY A 344 -3.79 -9.64 -3.87
N ALA A 345 -2.70 -10.38 -4.00
CA ALA A 345 -1.47 -10.17 -3.24
C ALA A 345 -0.83 -8.78 -3.44
N THR A 346 -1.22 -8.04 -4.48
CA THR A 346 -0.80 -6.67 -4.76
C THR A 346 -1.92 -5.64 -4.56
N ILE A 347 -3.15 -5.94 -4.99
CA ILE A 347 -4.24 -4.95 -4.99
C ILE A 347 -5.06 -4.99 -3.69
N ASN A 348 -5.29 -6.18 -3.14
CA ASN A 348 -6.23 -6.38 -2.05
C ASN A 348 -5.54 -6.40 -0.68
N MET A 349 -5.37 -5.20 -0.11
CA MET A 349 -4.68 -5.02 1.15
C MET A 349 -5.58 -4.49 2.25
N ASP A 350 -6.64 -5.23 2.57
CA ASP A 350 -7.64 -4.88 3.59
C ASP A 350 -7.01 -4.47 4.94
N GLY A 351 -6.03 -5.24 5.40
CA GLY A 351 -5.33 -5.00 6.66
C GLY A 351 -4.44 -3.75 6.62
N THR A 352 -3.84 -3.46 5.47
CA THR A 352 -3.03 -2.25 5.25
C THR A 352 -3.91 -1.01 5.25
N ALA A 353 -5.03 -1.05 4.54
CA ALA A 353 -5.97 0.07 4.45
C ALA A 353 -6.60 0.41 5.82
N LEU A 354 -7.02 -0.61 6.58
CA LEU A 354 -7.51 -0.44 7.95
C LEU A 354 -6.45 0.21 8.84
N TYR A 355 -5.22 -0.31 8.79
CA TYR A 355 -4.10 0.23 9.55
C TYR A 355 -3.83 1.70 9.20
N GLU A 356 -3.78 2.06 7.92
CA GLU A 356 -3.46 3.43 7.48
C GLU A 356 -4.51 4.43 7.96
N ALA A 357 -5.78 4.06 7.87
CA ALA A 357 -6.87 4.89 8.36
C ALA A 357 -6.80 5.09 9.89
N VAL A 358 -6.55 4.02 10.65
CA VAL A 358 -6.39 4.09 12.11
C VAL A 358 -5.16 4.91 12.49
N ALA A 359 -4.03 4.69 11.82
CA ALA A 359 -2.78 5.38 12.04
C ALA A 359 -2.88 6.89 11.76
N ALA A 360 -3.55 7.28 10.67
CA ALA A 360 -3.70 8.69 10.29
C ALA A 360 -4.51 9.45 11.34
N ILE A 361 -5.63 8.86 11.77
CA ILE A 361 -6.48 9.47 12.79
C ILE A 361 -5.78 9.45 14.16
N PHE A 362 -5.02 8.40 14.48
CA PHE A 362 -4.21 8.35 15.70
C PHE A 362 -3.18 9.48 15.74
N ILE A 363 -2.44 9.73 14.66
CA ILE A 363 -1.48 10.84 14.56
C ILE A 363 -2.18 12.19 14.68
N ALA A 364 -3.36 12.35 14.06
CA ALA A 364 -4.15 13.56 14.23
C ALA A 364 -4.54 13.78 15.70
N GLN A 365 -5.00 12.74 16.39
CA GLN A 365 -5.34 12.78 17.81
C GLN A 365 -4.13 13.09 18.69
N LEU A 366 -2.96 12.50 18.41
CA LEU A 366 -1.72 12.75 19.16
C LEU A 366 -1.30 14.22 19.12
N ASN A 367 -1.49 14.87 17.98
CA ASN A 367 -1.13 16.27 17.76
C ASN A 367 -2.29 17.24 18.08
N ASN A 368 -3.39 16.75 18.64
CA ASN A 368 -4.60 17.54 18.91
C ASN A 368 -5.18 18.24 17.66
N TYR A 369 -5.00 17.66 16.47
CA TYR A 369 -5.67 18.11 15.26
C TYR A 369 -7.13 17.65 15.27
N ALA A 370 -8.05 18.60 15.22
CA ALA A 370 -9.47 18.30 14.98
C ALA A 370 -9.67 17.97 13.51
N LEU A 371 -10.02 16.72 13.21
CA LEU A 371 -10.35 16.30 11.85
C LEU A 371 -11.79 16.69 11.51
N ASP A 372 -11.96 17.41 10.41
CA ASP A 372 -13.27 17.63 9.80
C ASP A 372 -13.78 16.38 9.05
N VAL A 373 -15.09 16.31 8.83
CA VAL A 373 -15.73 15.24 8.04
C VAL A 373 -15.08 15.14 6.65
N GLY A 374 -14.74 16.27 6.02
CA GLY A 374 -14.04 16.27 4.74
C GLY A 374 -12.68 15.59 4.81
N GLN A 375 -11.90 15.82 5.86
CA GLN A 375 -10.60 15.18 6.06
C GLN A 375 -10.74 13.68 6.33
N ILE A 376 -11.77 13.25 7.08
CA ILE A 376 -12.04 11.83 7.31
C ILE A 376 -12.36 11.10 6.00
N VAL A 377 -13.16 11.72 5.13
CA VAL A 377 -13.45 11.17 3.79
C VAL A 377 -12.18 11.12 2.94
N THR A 378 -11.36 12.16 2.97
CA THR A 378 -10.05 12.16 2.28
C THR A 378 -9.15 11.03 2.78
N ILE A 379 -9.01 10.83 4.10
CA ILE A 379 -8.27 9.70 4.70
C ILE A 379 -8.83 8.36 4.18
N SER A 380 -10.15 8.22 4.11
CA SER A 380 -10.77 6.99 3.66
C SER A 380 -10.43 6.65 2.20
N ILE A 381 -10.51 7.64 1.32
CA ILE A 381 -10.22 7.47 -0.12
C ILE A 381 -8.73 7.25 -0.33
N THR A 382 -7.89 8.03 0.35
CA THR A 382 -6.43 7.94 0.21
C THR A 382 -5.89 6.65 0.78
N ALA A 383 -6.37 6.17 1.93
CA ALA A 383 -5.97 4.88 2.49
C ALA A 383 -6.38 3.71 1.57
N THR A 384 -7.58 3.77 0.99
CA THR A 384 -8.01 2.76 0.00
C THR A 384 -7.07 2.76 -1.21
N ALA A 385 -6.80 3.93 -1.79
CA ALA A 385 -5.92 4.05 -2.96
C ALA A 385 -4.46 3.69 -2.65
N ALA A 386 -3.94 4.11 -1.49
CA ALA A 386 -2.58 3.85 -1.05
C ALA A 386 -2.36 2.37 -0.75
N SER A 387 -3.37 1.68 -0.21
CA SER A 387 -3.30 0.23 0.03
C SER A 387 -3.16 -0.61 -1.25
N ILE A 388 -3.71 -0.16 -2.38
CA ILE A 388 -3.53 -0.82 -3.70
C ILE A 388 -2.09 -0.66 -4.19
N GLY A 389 -1.47 0.49 -3.89
CA GLY A 389 -0.08 0.77 -4.24
C GLY A 389 0.94 0.18 -3.28
N ALA A 390 0.51 -0.34 -2.13
CA ALA A 390 1.40 -1.04 -1.23
C ALA A 390 1.79 -2.38 -1.88
N ALA A 391 3.08 -2.65 -2.02
CA ALA A 391 3.52 -3.95 -2.50
C ALA A 391 3.37 -5.01 -1.40
N GLY A 392 3.18 -6.28 -1.76
CA GLY A 392 2.98 -7.40 -0.83
C GLY A 392 4.24 -7.79 -0.05
N VAL A 393 5.08 -6.81 0.28
CA VAL A 393 6.36 -6.93 0.98
C VAL A 393 6.23 -6.40 2.42
N PRO A 394 7.08 -6.88 3.34
CA PRO A 394 7.04 -6.43 4.72
C PRO A 394 7.27 -4.91 4.82
N GLN A 395 6.55 -4.27 5.74
CA GLN A 395 6.63 -2.83 6.02
C GLN A 395 6.22 -1.89 4.88
N ALA A 396 5.64 -2.39 3.78
CA ALA A 396 5.16 -1.55 2.69
C ALA A 396 4.14 -0.50 3.17
N GLY A 397 3.29 -0.86 4.14
CA GLY A 397 2.26 0.02 4.71
C GLY A 397 2.80 1.29 5.39
N LEU A 398 4.04 1.28 5.90
CA LEU A 398 4.64 2.48 6.51
C LEU A 398 4.98 3.57 5.50
N VAL A 399 5.30 3.15 4.28
CA VAL A 399 5.62 4.05 3.18
C VAL A 399 4.36 4.75 2.71
N THR A 400 3.33 3.95 2.44
CA THR A 400 2.05 4.42 1.93
C THR A 400 1.31 5.27 2.96
N MET A 401 1.56 5.05 4.26
CA MET A 401 1.12 5.90 5.35
C MET A 401 1.54 7.39 5.20
N VAL A 402 2.72 7.67 4.65
CA VAL A 402 3.16 9.06 4.41
C VAL A 402 2.23 9.77 3.43
N ILE A 403 1.72 9.06 2.42
CA ILE A 403 0.78 9.57 1.42
C ILE A 403 -0.52 9.98 2.08
N VAL A 404 -1.05 9.11 2.94
CA VAL A 404 -2.31 9.35 3.64
C VAL A 404 -2.19 10.59 4.53
N LEU A 405 -1.08 10.76 5.25
CA LEU A 405 -0.83 11.94 6.09
C LEU A 405 -0.65 13.22 5.28
N THR A 406 0.13 13.19 4.19
CA THR A 406 0.35 14.39 3.37
C THR A 406 -0.94 14.84 2.69
N ALA A 407 -1.81 13.90 2.28
CA ALA A 407 -3.08 14.21 1.67
C ALA A 407 -4.06 14.98 2.58
N VAL A 408 -3.95 14.81 3.91
CA VAL A 408 -4.72 15.59 4.89
C VAL A 408 -3.94 16.69 5.57
N GLY A 409 -2.68 16.90 5.17
CA GLY A 409 -1.83 17.97 5.71
C GLY A 409 -1.25 17.69 7.09
N LEU A 410 -1.22 16.43 7.53
CA LEU A 410 -0.62 16.01 8.80
C LEU A 410 0.90 15.88 8.69
N PRO A 411 1.64 16.15 9.79
CA PRO A 411 3.10 16.03 9.81
C PRO A 411 3.55 14.56 9.68
N ALA A 412 4.33 14.26 8.64
CA ALA A 412 4.83 12.90 8.39
C ALA A 412 5.93 12.44 9.38
N ASN A 413 6.50 13.36 10.18
CA ASN A 413 7.54 13.03 11.15
C ASN A 413 7.05 12.08 12.26
N ASP A 414 5.75 12.13 12.56
CA ASP A 414 5.14 11.34 13.63
C ASP A 414 4.89 9.89 13.23
N VAL A 415 5.04 9.54 11.94
CA VAL A 415 5.10 8.15 11.47
C VAL A 415 6.18 7.38 12.22
N THR A 416 7.26 8.04 12.62
CA THR A 416 8.37 7.40 13.33
C THR A 416 7.98 6.74 14.65
N LEU A 417 6.92 7.21 15.32
CA LEU A 417 6.37 6.58 16.52
C LEU A 417 5.70 5.24 16.19
N ILE A 418 5.03 5.17 15.04
CA ILE A 418 4.32 3.96 14.59
C ILE A 418 5.30 2.89 14.13
N ILE A 419 6.43 3.26 13.52
CA ILE A 419 7.46 2.31 13.05
C ILE A 419 7.91 1.38 14.19
N ALA A 420 7.98 1.89 15.43
CA ALA A 420 8.44 1.11 16.58
C ALA A 420 7.54 -0.09 16.91
N VAL A 421 6.25 -0.03 16.56
CA VAL A 421 5.28 -1.12 16.79
C VAL A 421 4.83 -1.81 15.51
N ASP A 422 5.15 -1.23 14.34
CA ASP A 422 4.71 -1.74 13.04
C ASP A 422 5.19 -3.16 12.78
N TRP A 423 6.38 -3.54 13.26
CA TRP A 423 6.91 -4.90 13.11
C TRP A 423 5.96 -5.99 13.62
N LEU A 424 5.12 -5.69 14.62
CA LEU A 424 4.14 -6.61 15.16
C LEU A 424 2.84 -6.55 14.35
N LEU A 425 2.35 -5.34 14.09
CA LEU A 425 1.11 -5.10 13.38
C LEU A 425 1.17 -5.63 11.95
N ASP A 426 2.31 -5.47 11.28
CA ASP A 426 2.55 -5.88 9.89
C ASP A 426 2.28 -7.36 9.63
N ARG A 427 2.58 -8.21 10.61
CA ARG A 427 2.36 -9.66 10.53
C ARG A 427 0.88 -9.99 10.48
N PHE A 428 0.10 -9.33 11.33
CA PHE A 428 -1.35 -9.51 11.36
C PHE A 428 -2.00 -8.89 10.12
N ARG A 429 -1.52 -7.72 9.65
CA ARG A 429 -1.96 -7.13 8.38
C ARG A 429 -1.77 -8.10 7.23
N THR A 430 -0.57 -8.63 7.09
CA THR A 430 -0.23 -9.62 6.05
C THR A 430 -1.15 -10.84 6.12
N MET A 431 -1.35 -11.39 7.32
CA MET A 431 -2.24 -12.53 7.51
C MET A 431 -3.68 -12.23 7.05
N ILE A 432 -4.19 -11.03 7.33
CA ILE A 432 -5.54 -10.63 6.90
C ILE A 432 -5.61 -10.40 5.38
N ASN A 433 -4.59 -9.79 4.78
CA ASN A 433 -4.53 -9.60 3.32
C ASN A 433 -4.61 -10.97 2.60
N VAL A 434 -3.79 -11.94 3.03
CA VAL A 434 -3.81 -13.31 2.48
C VAL A 434 -5.16 -14.01 2.70
N LEU A 435 -5.78 -13.79 3.85
CA LEU A 435 -7.12 -14.33 4.14
C LEU A 435 -8.20 -13.71 3.23
N GLY A 436 -8.13 -12.40 3.00
CA GLY A 436 -9.02 -11.66 2.11
C GLY A 436 -8.95 -12.19 0.67
N ASP A 437 -7.75 -12.45 0.16
CA ASP A 437 -7.52 -13.02 -1.17
C ASP A 437 -8.07 -14.43 -1.29
N ALA A 438 -7.86 -15.26 -0.27
CA ALA A 438 -8.36 -16.62 -0.23
C ALA A 438 -9.90 -16.66 -0.25
N PHE A 439 -10.55 -15.85 0.58
CA PHE A 439 -12.01 -15.72 0.55
C PHE A 439 -12.50 -15.16 -0.79
N GLY A 440 -11.77 -14.21 -1.38
CA GLY A 440 -12.02 -13.68 -2.72
C GLY A 440 -12.03 -14.77 -3.77
N ALA A 441 -11.02 -15.65 -3.79
CA ALA A 441 -10.96 -16.76 -4.73
C ALA A 441 -12.17 -17.70 -4.59
N GLY A 442 -12.60 -18.02 -3.37
CA GLY A 442 -13.79 -18.84 -3.13
C GLY A 442 -15.11 -18.17 -3.55
N ILE A 443 -15.24 -16.86 -3.34
CA ILE A 443 -16.40 -16.06 -3.77
C ILE A 443 -16.45 -15.99 -5.30
N VAL A 444 -15.34 -15.65 -5.93
CA VAL A 444 -15.25 -15.52 -7.40
C VAL A 444 -15.50 -16.85 -8.08
N GLN A 445 -15.03 -17.98 -7.50
CA GLN A 445 -15.35 -19.31 -7.99
C GLN A 445 -16.85 -19.59 -7.97
N LYS A 446 -17.54 -19.26 -6.88
CA LYS A 446 -19.00 -19.47 -6.79
C LYS A 446 -19.74 -18.63 -7.82
N LEU A 447 -19.35 -17.36 -7.97
CA LEU A 447 -19.98 -16.43 -8.91
C LEU A 447 -19.70 -16.81 -10.37
N SER A 448 -18.54 -17.45 -10.64
CA SER A 448 -18.06 -17.78 -11.98
C SER A 448 -18.31 -19.21 -12.43
N LYS A 449 -19.22 -19.92 -11.75
CA LYS A 449 -19.52 -21.33 -12.04
C LYS A 449 -19.96 -21.56 -13.49
N LYS A 450 -20.81 -20.69 -14.04
CA LYS A 450 -21.31 -20.83 -15.43
C LYS A 450 -20.21 -20.61 -16.47
N GLU A 451 -19.30 -19.67 -16.19
CA GLU A 451 -18.16 -19.39 -17.05
C GLU A 451 -17.16 -20.55 -17.05
N LEU A 452 -16.90 -21.15 -15.88
CA LEU A 452 -16.05 -22.34 -15.75
C LEU A 452 -16.65 -23.55 -16.50
N GLU A 453 -17.95 -23.82 -16.34
CA GLU A 453 -18.65 -24.89 -17.07
C GLU A 453 -18.60 -24.68 -18.60
N ARG A 454 -18.69 -23.43 -19.06
CA ARG A 454 -18.57 -23.11 -20.49
C ARG A 454 -17.15 -23.34 -21.01
N MET A 455 -16.13 -23.01 -20.22
CA MET A 455 -14.74 -23.30 -20.59
C MET A 455 -14.51 -24.80 -20.73
N ASP A 456 -15.04 -25.61 -19.81
CA ASP A 456 -14.94 -27.08 -19.85
C ASP A 456 -15.59 -27.65 -21.13
N LEU A 457 -16.80 -27.19 -21.47
CA LEU A 457 -17.50 -27.61 -22.68
C LEU A 457 -16.75 -27.23 -23.97
N THR A 458 -16.05 -26.09 -23.98
CA THR A 458 -15.32 -25.63 -25.18
C THR A 458 -14.03 -26.45 -25.36
N SER A 459 -13.33 -26.77 -24.27
CA SER A 459 -12.17 -27.67 -24.32
C SER A 459 -12.52 -29.09 -24.75
N ASP A 460 -13.70 -29.61 -24.38
CA ASP A 460 -14.14 -30.94 -24.82
C ASP A 460 -14.54 -30.96 -26.30
N VAL A 461 -15.12 -29.88 -26.83
CA VAL A 461 -15.50 -29.76 -28.24
C VAL A 461 -14.26 -29.63 -29.15
N ASP A 462 -13.20 -28.96 -28.70
CA ASP A 462 -11.93 -28.90 -29.44
C ASP A 462 -11.20 -30.26 -29.47
N MET A 463 -11.42 -31.13 -28.48
CA MET A 463 -10.97 -32.54 -28.53
C MET A 463 -11.84 -33.43 -29.42
N VAL A 464 -13.12 -33.10 -29.58
CA VAL A 464 -14.11 -33.88 -30.34
C VAL A 464 -14.52 -33.10 -31.58
N ASN A 465 -13.57 -32.81 -32.48
CA ASN A 465 -13.92 -32.27 -33.79
C ASN A 465 -14.41 -33.43 -34.70
N PRO A 466 -15.71 -33.53 -35.05
CA PRO A 466 -16.24 -34.63 -35.85
C PRO A 466 -15.97 -34.48 -37.35
N PHE A 467 -15.27 -33.41 -37.75
CA PHE A 467 -14.96 -33.05 -39.14
C PHE A 467 -13.47 -33.15 -39.48
N ALA A 468 -12.67 -33.87 -38.69
CA ALA A 468 -11.38 -34.37 -39.16
C ALA A 468 -11.64 -35.48 -40.20
N LEU A 469 -12.05 -35.06 -41.39
CA LEU A 469 -12.16 -35.90 -42.58
C LEU A 469 -10.77 -36.43 -42.87
N GLU A 470 -10.64 -37.75 -42.78
CA GLU A 470 -9.56 -38.52 -43.37
C GLU A 470 -9.36 -38.10 -44.84
N THR A 471 -8.34 -37.31 -45.10
CA THR A 471 -7.64 -37.37 -46.38
C THR A 471 -6.37 -38.17 -46.16
N THR A 472 -6.48 -39.45 -46.51
CA THR A 472 -5.37 -40.37 -46.68
C THR A 472 -4.40 -39.87 -47.76
N MET A 473 -3.12 -39.90 -47.39
CA MET A 473 -1.93 -40.16 -48.23
C MET A 473 -1.55 -39.09 -49.26
N ASP A 474 -0.53 -38.29 -48.93
CA ASP A 474 0.79 -38.43 -49.55
C ASP A 474 1.87 -37.74 -48.68
N GLU A 475 3.07 -38.28 -48.75
CA GLU A 475 4.25 -38.05 -47.93
C GLU A 475 4.75 -36.58 -47.94
N GLU A 476 5.05 -36.03 -46.76
CA GLU A 476 6.36 -35.44 -46.40
C GLU A 476 6.29 -34.71 -45.05
N GLU A 477 7.33 -34.89 -44.25
CA GLU A 477 7.47 -34.45 -42.86
C GLU A 477 7.31 -32.92 -42.68
N CYS A 478 6.44 -32.53 -41.73
CA CYS A 478 6.60 -31.26 -41.04
C CYS A 478 6.20 -31.44 -39.56
N GLU A 479 7.20 -31.64 -38.71
CA GLU A 479 7.04 -31.69 -37.25
C GLU A 479 6.41 -30.39 -36.73
N LYS A 480 5.13 -30.43 -36.35
CA LYS A 480 4.53 -29.50 -35.40
C LYS A 480 4.51 -30.15 -34.02
N LYS A 481 5.49 -29.82 -33.18
CA LYS A 481 5.49 -30.16 -31.75
C LYS A 481 4.36 -29.39 -31.06
N SER A 482 3.39 -30.14 -30.53
CA SER A 482 2.36 -29.62 -29.63
C SER A 482 2.99 -29.17 -28.31
N TYR A 483 2.63 -27.98 -27.86
CA TYR A 483 2.96 -27.49 -26.52
C TYR A 483 2.35 -28.42 -25.46
N VAL A 484 3.20 -29.07 -24.68
CA VAL A 484 2.84 -29.83 -23.49
C VAL A 484 3.35 -29.10 -22.25
N ASN A 485 2.44 -28.94 -21.29
CA ASN A 485 2.62 -28.56 -19.89
C ASN A 485 4.06 -28.44 -19.38
N GLY A 486 4.36 -27.26 -18.82
CA GLY A 486 5.55 -27.02 -18.01
C GLY A 486 5.65 -28.00 -16.85
N GLY A 487 6.53 -28.99 -17.00
CA GLY A 487 7.12 -29.79 -15.95
C GLY A 487 8.65 -29.68 -16.10
N PHE A 488 9.31 -29.23 -15.05
CA PHE A 488 10.76 -29.12 -14.97
C PHE A 488 11.39 -30.52 -15.08
N THR A 489 12.10 -30.80 -16.18
CA THR A 489 13.08 -31.89 -16.24
C THR A 489 14.39 -31.33 -16.79
N ILE A 490 15.40 -31.26 -15.92
CA ILE A 490 16.78 -30.92 -16.27
C ILE A 490 17.36 -32.15 -16.98
N ASP A 491 17.58 -32.07 -18.29
CA ASP A 491 18.37 -33.06 -19.00
C ASP A 491 19.85 -32.66 -18.99
N LYS A 492 20.65 -33.47 -18.31
CA LYS A 492 22.11 -33.45 -18.34
C LYS A 492 22.57 -34.30 -19.53
N SER A 493 22.78 -33.67 -20.67
CA SER A 493 23.73 -34.15 -21.65
C SER A 493 23.92 -33.07 -22.70
N ASP A 494 25.02 -32.32 -22.60
CA ASP A 494 25.77 -32.00 -23.81
C ASP A 494 27.25 -31.89 -23.44
N SER A 495 27.95 -32.92 -23.88
CA SER A 495 29.39 -33.08 -23.83
C SER A 495 30.07 -32.04 -24.72
N ILE A 496 31.04 -31.39 -24.10
CA ILE A 496 32.08 -30.55 -24.68
C ILE A 496 32.64 -31.14 -25.97
N SER A 497 32.55 -30.40 -27.08
CA SER A 497 33.39 -30.61 -28.28
C SER A 497 34.21 -29.35 -28.54
N TYR A 498 35.52 -29.46 -28.28
CA TYR A 498 36.53 -28.50 -28.69
C TYR A 498 36.71 -28.55 -30.22
N THR A 499 36.63 -27.41 -30.89
CA THR A 499 37.18 -27.24 -32.25
C THR A 499 38.40 -26.31 -32.18
N GLN A 500 39.56 -26.88 -32.48
CA GLN A 500 40.82 -26.19 -32.70
C GLN A 500 41.19 -26.37 -34.18
N THR A 501 41.65 -25.27 -34.82
CA THR A 501 42.38 -25.19 -36.12
C THR A 501 41.58 -25.59 -37.39
N SER A 502 41.69 -24.99 -38.58
CA SER A 502 42.80 -24.29 -39.25
C SER A 502 42.27 -23.56 -40.52
N GLN A 503 42.94 -22.46 -40.92
CA GLN A 503 43.11 -21.91 -42.30
C GLN A 503 41.83 -21.51 -43.08
N PHE A 504 41.62 -20.26 -43.51
CA PHE A 504 42.48 -19.33 -44.24
C PHE A 504 42.24 -17.86 -43.85
#